data_AF-A0A5E6N2E3-F1
#
_entry.id   AF-A0A5E6N2E3-F1
#
_cell.length_a   1.000
_cell.length_b   1.000
_cell.length_c   1.000
_cell.angle_alpha   90.00
_cell.angle_beta   90.00
_cell.angle_gamma   90.00
#
_symmetry.space_group_name_H-M   'P 1'
#
loop_
_entity.id
_entity.type
_entity.pdbx_description
1 polymer ?
#
loop_
_entity_poly.entity_id
_entity_poly.type
_entity_poly.pdbx_seq_one_letter_code
_entity_poly.pdbx_strand_id
1 'polypeptide(L)'
;MKAIKLFIISVLLLSSFQALAVLITERMNAVENKDQIFRLHSIKTISYVESSDREQFIISKTGITLKKQNYEALDNKTLYIKVDIVLTSGVYLRLYVIFTVLDVVDEVPKNIQLSNSTILNGSAAYSLIGQITANDADSDNTKLEYSLSGVDKEYFLLSSSKRLIIKNKVDMAVKSRYSIEIHVSDPAVIVLPRNLP
;
A
#
# COMPACT_ATOMS: atom_id res chain seq x y z
N MET A 1 -44.68 32.43 -66.48
CA MET A 1 -44.83 31.69 -65.21
C MET A 1 -43.56 31.84 -64.40
N LYS A 2 -43.61 32.47 -63.21
CA LYS A 2 -42.44 32.62 -62.32
C LYS A 2 -42.50 31.56 -61.23
N ALA A 3 -41.46 30.72 -61.12
CA ALA A 3 -41.31 29.74 -60.06
C ALA A 3 -40.47 30.33 -58.91
N ILE A 4 -40.90 30.12 -57.67
CA ILE A 4 -40.13 30.44 -56.46
C ILE A 4 -39.34 29.19 -56.08
N LYS A 5 -38.00 29.29 -56.05
CA LYS A 5 -37.16 28.24 -55.46
C LYS A 5 -37.08 28.49 -53.95
N LEU A 6 -37.60 27.55 -53.17
CA LEU A 6 -37.47 27.52 -51.72
C LEU A 6 -36.05 27.03 -51.36
N PHE A 7 -35.24 27.90 -50.76
CA PHE A 7 -33.96 27.50 -50.19
C PHE A 7 -34.20 27.18 -48.70
N ILE A 8 -34.25 25.89 -48.37
CA ILE A 8 -34.20 25.45 -46.99
C ILE A 8 -32.74 25.55 -46.56
N ILE A 9 -32.42 26.56 -45.73
CA ILE A 9 -31.16 26.58 -45.00
C ILE A 9 -31.35 25.61 -43.83
N SER A 10 -30.91 24.36 -44.01
CA SER A 10 -30.73 23.44 -42.90
C SER A 10 -29.65 24.02 -42.00
N VAL A 11 -30.06 24.72 -40.94
CA VAL A 11 -29.18 25.05 -39.82
C VAL A 11 -28.86 23.73 -39.14
N LEU A 12 -27.75 23.10 -39.53
CA LEU A 12 -27.09 22.13 -38.67
C LEU A 12 -26.68 22.92 -37.43
N LEU A 13 -27.43 22.82 -36.34
CA LEU A 13 -26.85 23.12 -35.04
C LEU A 13 -25.71 22.11 -34.88
N LEU A 14 -24.48 22.51 -35.25
CA LEU A 14 -23.30 21.86 -34.71
C LEU A 14 -23.43 22.01 -33.20
N SER A 15 -23.87 20.94 -32.55
CA SER A 15 -23.97 20.79 -31.10
C SER A 15 -22.59 20.72 -30.45
N SER A 16 -21.62 21.50 -30.95
CA SER A 16 -20.31 21.64 -30.35
C SER A 16 -20.25 22.94 -29.55
N PHE A 17 -21.15 23.09 -28.58
CA PHE A 17 -20.70 23.72 -27.33
C PHE A 17 -19.76 22.69 -26.70
N GLN A 18 -18.47 22.74 -27.06
CA GLN A 18 -17.47 22.22 -26.14
C GLN A 18 -17.56 23.12 -24.92
N ALA A 19 -18.30 22.68 -23.90
CA ALA A 19 -18.30 23.33 -22.62
C ALA A 19 -16.83 23.47 -22.21
N LEU A 20 -16.36 24.70 -22.00
CA LEU A 20 -15.01 24.97 -21.54
C LEU A 20 -14.90 24.33 -20.15
N ALA A 21 -14.30 23.15 -20.08
CA ALA A 21 -14.06 22.48 -18.81
C ALA A 21 -13.01 23.28 -18.05
N VAL A 22 -13.32 23.65 -16.81
CA VAL A 22 -12.32 24.27 -15.94
C VAL A 22 -11.28 23.21 -15.60
N LEU A 23 -10.02 23.47 -15.92
CA LEU A 23 -8.90 22.63 -15.50
C LEU A 23 -8.53 22.99 -14.06
N ILE A 24 -8.65 22.03 -13.16
CA ILE A 24 -8.22 22.15 -11.76
C ILE A 24 -7.08 21.17 -11.54
N THR A 25 -5.95 21.66 -11.06
CA THR A 25 -4.83 20.81 -10.64
C THR A 25 -4.74 20.82 -9.12
N GLU A 26 -4.83 19.63 -8.52
CA GLU A 26 -4.76 19.46 -7.08
C GLU A 26 -3.52 18.66 -6.72
N ARG A 27 -2.82 19.09 -5.68
CA ARG A 27 -1.62 18.43 -5.17
C ARG A 27 -1.85 18.07 -3.71
N MET A 28 -1.59 16.82 -3.36
CA MET A 28 -1.73 16.36 -1.99
C MET A 28 -0.65 15.36 -1.62
N ASN A 29 -0.37 15.31 -0.33
CA ASN A 29 0.50 14.29 0.24
C ASN A 29 -0.33 13.06 0.60
N ALA A 30 0.23 11.88 0.35
CA ALA A 30 -0.32 10.60 0.75
C ALA A 30 0.73 9.88 1.59
N VAL A 31 0.53 9.81 2.90
CA VAL A 31 1.38 8.97 3.74
C VAL A 31 1.11 7.52 3.36
N GLU A 32 2.16 6.74 3.17
CA GLU A 32 2.04 5.34 2.78
C GLU A 32 1.27 4.49 3.81
N ASN A 33 1.02 3.23 3.44
CA ASN A 33 0.24 2.27 4.25
C ASN A 33 -1.20 2.71 4.56
N LYS A 34 -1.66 3.82 3.98
CA LYS A 34 -3.01 4.37 4.15
C LYS A 34 -3.59 4.87 2.83
N ASP A 35 -4.88 4.65 2.63
CA ASP A 35 -5.63 5.25 1.52
C ASP A 35 -5.69 6.77 1.69
N GLN A 36 -5.46 7.52 0.60
CA GLN A 36 -5.57 8.98 0.57
C GLN A 36 -6.69 9.40 -0.37
N ILE A 37 -7.57 10.29 0.08
CA ILE A 37 -8.79 10.64 -0.66
C ILE A 37 -8.78 12.13 -1.01
N PHE A 38 -8.88 12.43 -2.30
CA PHE A 38 -9.34 13.72 -2.80
C PHE A 38 -10.86 13.70 -2.87
N ARG A 39 -11.51 14.38 -1.92
CA ARG A 39 -12.97 14.35 -1.78
C ARG A 39 -13.64 15.33 -2.74
N LEU A 40 -14.68 14.84 -3.39
CA LEU A 40 -15.61 15.63 -4.18
C LEU A 40 -17.02 15.32 -3.69
N HIS A 41 -17.87 16.32 -3.64
CA HIS A 41 -19.27 16.10 -3.32
C HIS A 41 -20.06 16.37 -4.60
N SER A 42 -20.76 15.33 -5.08
CA SER A 42 -21.72 15.43 -6.17
C SER A 42 -21.17 15.25 -7.60
N ILE A 43 -20.41 14.18 -7.85
CA ILE A 43 -20.11 13.77 -9.23
C ILE A 43 -21.36 13.11 -9.84
N LYS A 44 -21.83 13.67 -10.96
CA LYS A 44 -22.94 13.11 -11.76
C LYS A 44 -22.42 12.05 -12.73
N THR A 45 -21.41 12.38 -13.53
CA THR A 45 -20.80 11.48 -14.53
C THR A 45 -19.29 11.65 -14.58
N ILE A 46 -18.61 10.57 -14.94
CA ILE A 46 -17.18 10.54 -15.27
C ILE A 46 -17.10 10.11 -16.72
N SER A 47 -16.51 10.93 -17.59
CA SER A 47 -16.46 10.69 -19.04
C SER A 47 -15.08 10.32 -19.54
N TYR A 48 -14.03 10.65 -18.79
CA TYR A 48 -12.65 10.40 -19.17
C TYR A 48 -11.78 10.11 -17.94
N VAL A 49 -10.80 9.22 -18.11
CA VAL A 49 -9.79 8.91 -17.10
C VAL A 49 -8.46 8.60 -17.79
N GLU A 50 -7.38 9.24 -17.37
CA GLU A 50 -6.01 9.00 -17.86
C GLU A 50 -5.04 8.95 -16.68
N SER A 51 -4.27 7.87 -16.60
CA SER A 51 -3.18 7.68 -15.64
C SER A 51 -2.33 6.49 -16.06
N SER A 52 -1.00 6.59 -15.94
CA SER A 52 -0.08 5.45 -16.01
C SER A 52 -0.33 4.45 -14.88
N ASP A 53 -0.84 4.93 -13.76
CA ASP A 53 -0.98 4.22 -12.49
C ASP A 53 -2.44 3.96 -12.16
N ARG A 54 -3.27 3.77 -13.20
CA ARG A 54 -4.74 3.71 -13.08
C ARG A 54 -5.23 2.73 -12.01
N GLU A 55 -4.57 1.58 -11.90
CA GLU A 55 -4.94 0.52 -10.94
C GLU A 55 -4.72 0.93 -9.47
N GLN A 56 -3.95 1.99 -9.21
CA GLN A 56 -3.75 2.55 -7.87
C GLN A 56 -4.92 3.43 -7.42
N PHE A 57 -5.82 3.81 -8.33
CA PHE A 57 -6.92 4.73 -8.03
C PHE A 57 -8.29 4.04 -8.01
N ILE A 58 -9.12 4.45 -7.05
CA ILE A 58 -10.55 4.17 -7.01
C ILE A 58 -11.27 5.50 -7.25
N ILE A 59 -12.10 5.55 -8.30
CA ILE A 59 -12.92 6.72 -8.59
C ILE A 59 -14.35 6.38 -8.23
N SER A 60 -14.96 7.22 -7.40
CA SER A 60 -16.34 7.05 -6.94
C SER A 60 -17.12 8.34 -7.17
N LYS A 61 -18.42 8.34 -6.84
CA LYS A 61 -19.22 9.57 -6.87
C LYS A 61 -18.80 10.63 -5.84
N THR A 62 -17.96 10.23 -4.87
CA THR A 62 -17.52 11.06 -3.74
C THR A 62 -16.05 11.47 -3.82
N GLY A 63 -15.37 11.15 -4.93
CA GLY A 63 -13.99 11.59 -5.15
C GLY A 63 -13.08 10.53 -5.75
N ILE A 64 -11.80 10.76 -5.54
CA ILE A 64 -10.70 9.94 -6.05
C ILE A 64 -9.89 9.47 -4.84
N THR A 65 -9.82 8.17 -4.65
CA THR A 65 -8.99 7.54 -3.63
C THR A 65 -7.74 6.99 -4.30
N LEU A 66 -6.56 7.43 -3.86
CA LEU A 66 -5.32 6.68 -4.02
C LEU A 66 -5.33 5.56 -2.98
N LYS A 67 -5.27 4.30 -3.42
CA LYS A 67 -5.12 3.13 -2.54
C LYS A 67 -3.83 3.29 -1.73
N LYS A 68 -3.75 2.67 -0.56
CA LYS A 68 -2.52 2.62 0.22
C LYS A 68 -1.34 2.22 -0.67
N GLN A 69 -0.27 2.99 -0.57
CA GLN A 69 0.98 2.73 -1.27
C GLN A 69 1.99 2.09 -0.31
N ASN A 70 2.98 1.44 -0.88
CA ASN A 70 4.23 1.06 -0.20
C ASN A 70 5.29 1.96 -0.81
N TYR A 71 5.92 2.81 0.00
CA TYR A 71 6.85 3.82 -0.48
C TYR A 71 8.06 3.17 -1.13
N GLU A 72 8.66 2.15 -0.51
CA GLU A 72 9.89 1.46 -0.92
C GLU A 72 9.74 0.79 -2.29
N ALA A 73 8.53 0.29 -2.59
CA ALA A 73 8.20 -0.43 -3.81
C ALA A 73 7.89 0.48 -5.01
N LEU A 74 7.77 1.79 -4.81
CA LEU A 74 7.48 2.74 -5.88
C LEU A 74 8.75 3.25 -6.57
N ASP A 75 8.82 3.12 -7.90
CA ASP A 75 9.87 3.80 -8.69
C ASP A 75 9.69 5.32 -8.67
N ASN A 76 8.44 5.79 -8.73
CA ASN A 76 8.06 7.20 -8.70
C ASN A 76 7.17 7.48 -7.48
N LYS A 77 7.62 8.40 -6.62
CA LYS A 77 6.86 8.80 -5.42
C LYS A 77 5.73 9.78 -5.73
N THR A 78 5.53 10.13 -7.00
CA THR A 78 4.40 10.97 -7.43
C THR A 78 3.52 10.20 -8.38
N LEU A 79 2.27 10.00 -7.99
CA LEU A 79 1.23 9.34 -8.77
C LEU A 79 0.19 10.38 -9.17
N TYR A 80 -0.38 10.25 -10.37
CA TYR A 80 -1.38 11.20 -10.82
C TYR A 80 -2.54 10.54 -11.55
N ILE A 81 -3.66 11.24 -11.58
CA ILE A 81 -4.81 10.87 -12.39
C ILE A 81 -5.49 12.11 -12.95
N LYS A 82 -5.80 12.06 -14.24
CA LYS A 82 -6.62 13.07 -14.92
C LYS A 82 -8.02 12.50 -15.12
N VAL A 83 -9.04 13.27 -14.78
CA VAL A 83 -10.44 12.87 -15.00
C VAL A 83 -11.26 14.03 -15.56
N ASP A 84 -12.13 13.74 -16.53
CA ASP A 84 -13.20 14.67 -16.92
C ASP A 84 -14.49 14.23 -16.24
N ILE A 85 -15.10 15.16 -15.49
CA ILE A 85 -16.32 14.93 -14.72
C ILE A 85 -17.37 16.00 -14.99
N VAL A 86 -18.63 15.62 -14.78
CA VAL A 86 -19.75 16.56 -14.68
C VAL A 86 -20.29 16.48 -13.26
N LEU A 87 -20.37 17.63 -12.59
CA LEU A 87 -20.99 17.72 -11.27
C LEU A 87 -22.53 17.67 -11.40
N THR A 88 -23.23 17.40 -10.30
CA THR A 88 -24.71 17.42 -10.29
C THR A 88 -25.29 18.80 -10.63
N SER A 89 -24.53 19.87 -10.41
CA SER A 89 -24.84 21.24 -10.84
C SER A 89 -24.77 21.47 -12.35
N GLY A 90 -24.24 20.51 -13.13
CA GLY A 90 -24.01 20.64 -14.56
C GLY A 90 -22.66 21.24 -14.95
N VAL A 91 -21.81 21.58 -13.97
CA VAL A 91 -20.45 22.09 -14.22
C VAL A 91 -19.55 20.97 -14.75
N TYR A 92 -18.83 21.26 -15.84
CA TYR A 92 -17.80 20.38 -16.41
C TYR A 92 -16.43 20.74 -15.84
N LEU A 93 -15.74 19.75 -15.27
CA LEU A 93 -14.40 19.90 -14.73
C LEU A 93 -13.45 18.90 -15.38
N ARG A 94 -12.25 19.38 -15.69
CA ARG A 94 -11.08 18.53 -15.92
C ARG A 94 -10.22 18.60 -14.68
N LEU A 95 -10.05 17.49 -13.98
CA LEU A 95 -9.21 17.42 -12.80
C LEU A 95 -7.88 16.77 -13.15
N TYR A 96 -6.80 17.32 -12.60
CA TYR A 96 -5.49 16.70 -12.59
C TYR A 96 -5.05 16.59 -11.12
N VAL A 97 -5.25 15.42 -10.53
CA VAL A 97 -4.94 15.20 -9.12
C VAL A 97 -3.61 14.48 -9.02
N ILE A 98 -2.69 15.07 -8.27
CA ILE A 98 -1.32 14.61 -8.08
C ILE A 98 -1.13 14.27 -6.60
N PHE A 99 -0.66 13.07 -6.32
CA PHE A 99 -0.35 12.59 -5.00
C PHE A 99 1.17 12.41 -4.88
N THR A 100 1.78 13.10 -3.92
CA THR A 100 3.15 12.83 -3.50
C THR A 100 3.10 11.86 -2.33
N VAL A 101 3.61 10.65 -2.52
CA VAL A 101 3.68 9.62 -1.50
C VAL A 101 4.79 10.00 -0.52
N LEU A 102 4.45 10.04 0.76
CA LEU A 102 5.37 10.29 1.86
C LEU A 102 5.70 8.98 2.56
N ASP A 103 6.98 8.83 2.81
CA ASP A 103 7.63 7.77 3.57
C ASP A 103 7.24 7.82 5.05
N VAL A 104 6.88 6.67 5.63
CA VAL A 104 6.80 6.47 7.08
C VAL A 104 8.12 5.90 7.54
N VAL A 105 9.01 6.80 7.95
CA VAL A 105 10.33 6.42 8.45
C VAL A 105 10.20 5.47 9.65
N ASP A 106 10.99 4.40 9.61
CA ASP A 106 11.20 3.44 10.72
C ASP A 106 9.91 2.67 11.05
N GLU A 107 9.39 1.93 10.06
CA GLU A 107 8.33 0.98 10.26
C GLU A 107 8.78 -0.21 11.10
N VAL A 108 7.91 -0.69 12.00
CA VAL A 108 8.21 -1.89 12.78
C VAL A 108 8.27 -3.15 11.88
N PRO A 109 9.11 -4.15 12.21
CA PRO A 109 9.15 -5.41 11.50
C PRO A 109 7.78 -6.12 11.49
N LYS A 110 7.39 -6.62 10.33
CA LYS A 110 6.12 -7.31 10.07
C LYS A 110 6.35 -8.71 9.47
N ASN A 111 5.26 -9.44 9.25
CA ASN A 111 5.25 -10.77 8.63
C ASN A 111 6.21 -11.76 9.32
N ILE A 112 6.25 -11.73 10.65
CA ILE A 112 7.03 -12.68 11.44
C ILE A 112 6.45 -14.08 11.21
N GLN A 113 7.27 -14.98 10.67
CA GLN A 113 6.90 -16.34 10.34
C GLN A 113 7.95 -17.32 10.86
N LEU A 114 7.48 -18.52 11.22
CA LEU A 114 8.33 -19.67 11.49
C LEU A 114 8.03 -20.73 10.43
N SER A 115 9.07 -21.18 9.71
CA SER A 115 8.92 -22.07 8.55
C SER A 115 8.24 -23.41 8.86
N ASN A 116 8.27 -23.84 10.13
CA ASN A 116 7.59 -25.04 10.60
C ASN A 116 7.32 -24.91 12.11
N SER A 117 6.09 -25.16 12.52
CA SER A 117 5.65 -25.11 13.92
C SER A 117 5.40 -26.50 14.53
N THR A 118 5.74 -27.56 13.79
CA THR A 118 5.58 -28.95 14.23
C THR A 118 6.92 -29.55 14.64
N ILE A 119 6.94 -30.22 15.79
CA ILE A 119 8.08 -31.00 16.28
C ILE A 119 7.60 -32.44 16.45
N LEU A 120 8.33 -33.41 15.89
CA LEU A 120 7.93 -34.81 15.93
C LEU A 120 8.22 -35.44 17.30
N ASN A 121 7.37 -36.36 17.74
CA ASN A 121 7.66 -37.18 18.92
C ASN A 121 8.94 -37.98 18.68
N GLY A 122 9.81 -38.05 19.69
CA GLY A 122 11.08 -38.75 19.60
C GLY A 122 12.21 -37.96 18.91
N SER A 123 11.94 -36.73 18.42
CA SER A 123 13.00 -35.84 17.93
C SER A 123 14.11 -35.70 18.97
N ALA A 124 15.37 -35.83 18.53
CA ALA A 124 16.52 -35.74 19.41
C ALA A 124 16.69 -34.32 19.98
N ALA A 125 17.44 -34.21 21.08
CA ALA A 125 17.93 -32.92 21.56
C ALA A 125 18.66 -32.17 20.43
N TYR A 126 18.53 -30.85 20.40
CA TYR A 126 19.09 -29.95 19.38
C TYR A 126 18.54 -30.14 17.96
N SER A 127 17.35 -30.75 17.82
CA SER A 127 16.67 -30.82 16.53
C SER A 127 16.20 -29.44 16.06
N LEU A 128 16.41 -29.16 14.77
CA LEU A 128 15.86 -27.98 14.11
C LEU A 128 14.34 -28.08 14.07
N ILE A 129 13.66 -26.98 14.44
CA ILE A 129 12.23 -26.84 14.26
C ILE A 129 11.94 -26.12 12.96
N GLY A 130 12.53 -24.94 12.79
CA GLY A 130 12.35 -24.11 11.61
C GLY A 130 13.25 -22.87 11.61
N GLN A 131 13.11 -22.07 10.56
CA GLN A 131 13.74 -20.77 10.42
C GLN A 131 12.71 -19.67 10.65
N ILE A 132 13.11 -18.64 11.39
CA ILE A 132 12.30 -17.44 11.60
C ILE A 132 12.65 -16.43 10.52
N THR A 133 11.62 -15.84 9.92
CA THR A 133 11.76 -14.74 8.96
C THR A 133 10.82 -13.62 9.37
N ALA A 134 11.22 -12.39 9.06
CA ALA A 134 10.40 -11.20 9.16
C ALA A 134 10.81 -10.24 8.04
N ASN A 135 9.96 -9.24 7.79
CA ASN A 135 10.22 -8.19 6.82
C ASN A 135 10.09 -6.84 7.47
N ASP A 136 11.01 -5.97 7.12
CA ASP A 136 11.01 -4.57 7.44
C ASP A 136 11.13 -3.78 6.13
N ALA A 137 10.42 -2.66 6.05
CA ALA A 137 10.39 -1.83 4.85
C ALA A 137 11.63 -0.91 4.82
N ASP A 138 11.99 -0.34 5.96
CA ASP A 138 13.07 0.62 6.13
C ASP A 138 14.43 -0.05 6.35
N SER A 139 14.42 -1.26 6.90
CA SER A 139 15.62 -1.97 7.33
C SER A 139 15.96 -3.17 6.44
N ASP A 140 17.27 -3.42 6.30
CA ASP A 140 17.75 -4.66 5.70
C ASP A 140 17.32 -5.86 6.57
N ASN A 141 16.46 -6.71 6.02
CA ASN A 141 15.94 -7.93 6.68
C ASN A 141 17.02 -8.85 7.26
N THR A 142 18.26 -8.78 6.74
CA THR A 142 19.38 -9.55 7.28
C THR A 142 19.86 -9.02 8.64
N LYS A 143 19.66 -7.73 8.94
CA LYS A 143 20.07 -7.06 10.18
C LYS A 143 19.03 -7.09 11.29
N LEU A 144 17.82 -7.58 11.02
CA LEU A 144 16.80 -7.76 12.05
C LEU A 144 17.31 -8.66 13.19
N GLU A 145 17.01 -8.24 14.40
CA GLU A 145 17.33 -8.92 15.64
C GLU A 145 16.11 -9.69 16.14
N TYR A 146 16.35 -10.87 16.73
CA TYR A 146 15.29 -11.80 17.11
C TYR A 146 15.52 -12.27 18.53
N SER A 147 14.44 -12.33 19.32
CA SER A 147 14.49 -12.86 20.68
C SER A 147 13.25 -13.70 21.00
N LEU A 148 13.38 -14.53 22.04
CA LEU A 148 12.31 -15.41 22.50
C LEU A 148 11.85 -15.02 23.92
N SER A 149 10.54 -15.01 24.11
CA SER A 149 9.90 -14.97 25.43
C SER A 149 8.81 -16.03 25.55
N GLY A 150 8.03 -15.96 26.62
CA GLY A 150 6.98 -16.92 26.93
C GLY A 150 7.43 -18.00 27.92
N VAL A 151 6.45 -18.81 28.32
CA VAL A 151 6.58 -19.80 29.40
C VAL A 151 7.61 -20.87 29.07
N ASP A 152 7.65 -21.33 27.83
CA ASP A 152 8.51 -22.45 27.43
C ASP A 152 9.81 -22.00 26.73
N LYS A 153 10.17 -20.71 26.76
CA LYS A 153 11.35 -20.19 26.03
C LYS A 153 12.64 -20.95 26.35
N GLU A 154 12.79 -21.41 27.59
CA GLU A 154 13.99 -22.11 28.08
C GLU A 154 14.22 -23.49 27.45
N TYR A 155 13.20 -24.06 26.81
CA TYR A 155 13.29 -25.30 26.03
C TYR A 155 13.89 -25.07 24.64
N PHE A 156 14.07 -23.82 24.19
CA PHE A 156 14.48 -23.49 22.84
C PHE A 156 15.80 -22.74 22.81
N LEU A 157 16.52 -22.91 21.70
CA LEU A 157 17.62 -22.06 21.30
C LEU A 157 17.22 -21.32 20.03
N LEU A 158 17.59 -20.05 19.99
CA LEU A 158 17.56 -19.25 18.78
C LEU A 158 19.01 -19.04 18.32
N SER A 159 19.36 -19.58 17.16
CA SER A 159 20.70 -19.40 16.61
C SER A 159 20.88 -18.01 15.99
N SER A 160 22.13 -17.59 15.81
CA SER A 160 22.47 -16.36 15.08
C SER A 160 21.98 -16.34 13.63
N SER A 161 21.77 -17.51 13.02
CA SER A 161 21.15 -17.65 11.70
C SER A 161 19.62 -17.73 11.74
N LYS A 162 18.99 -17.27 12.84
CA LYS A 162 17.53 -17.16 13.00
C LYS A 162 16.83 -18.53 12.96
N ARG A 163 17.50 -19.58 13.45
CA ARG A 163 16.94 -20.95 13.50
C ARG A 163 16.46 -21.29 14.90
N LEU A 164 15.22 -21.75 14.99
CA LEU A 164 14.62 -22.23 16.23
C LEU A 164 14.94 -23.72 16.42
N ILE A 165 15.51 -24.06 17.57
CA ILE A 165 16.04 -25.39 17.88
C ILE A 165 15.47 -25.84 19.23
N ILE A 166 15.01 -27.08 19.35
CA ILE A 166 14.61 -27.65 20.65
C ILE A 166 15.84 -28.15 21.41
N LYS A 167 16.01 -27.81 22.69
CA LYS A 167 17.18 -28.21 23.50
C LYS A 167 17.11 -29.66 23.97
N ASN A 168 15.90 -30.15 24.20
CA ASN A 168 15.66 -31.46 24.81
C ASN A 168 15.11 -32.45 23.79
N LYS A 169 15.29 -33.74 24.07
CA LYS A 169 14.58 -34.80 23.34
C LYS A 169 13.07 -34.60 23.53
N VAL A 170 12.31 -34.69 22.45
CA VAL A 170 10.86 -34.53 22.47
C VAL A 170 10.21 -35.85 22.89
N ASP A 171 9.42 -35.79 23.94
CA ASP A 171 8.57 -36.87 24.41
C ASP A 171 7.17 -36.30 24.66
N MET A 172 6.23 -36.65 23.78
CA MET A 172 4.84 -36.18 23.86
C MET A 172 4.10 -36.67 25.11
N ALA A 173 4.54 -37.77 25.73
CA ALA A 173 3.97 -38.24 26.99
C ALA A 173 4.40 -37.36 28.19
N VAL A 174 5.56 -36.72 28.09
CA VAL A 174 6.06 -35.78 29.11
C VAL A 174 5.51 -34.37 28.88
N LYS A 175 5.57 -33.88 27.64
CA LYS A 175 5.06 -32.55 27.27
C LYS A 175 4.61 -32.54 25.81
N SER A 176 3.32 -32.35 25.61
CA SER A 176 2.67 -32.42 24.29
C SER A 176 2.50 -31.07 23.59
N ARG A 177 2.75 -29.95 24.30
CA ARG A 177 2.61 -28.58 23.78
C ARG A 177 3.66 -27.65 24.35
N TYR A 178 4.13 -26.73 23.50
CA TYR A 178 5.05 -25.66 23.85
C TYR A 178 4.46 -24.32 23.44
N SER A 179 4.68 -23.29 24.25
CA SER A 179 4.28 -21.91 23.96
C SER A 179 5.46 -20.97 24.11
N ILE A 180 5.77 -20.27 23.01
CA ILE A 180 6.79 -19.23 22.94
C ILE A 180 6.23 -18.02 22.19
N GLU A 181 6.85 -16.89 22.42
CA GLU A 181 6.65 -15.65 21.67
C GLU A 181 7.96 -15.30 20.96
N ILE A 182 7.86 -14.87 19.71
CA ILE A 182 8.99 -14.42 18.90
C ILE A 182 8.88 -12.91 18.79
N HIS A 183 9.92 -12.21 19.22
CA HIS A 183 10.05 -10.76 19.05
C HIS A 183 11.08 -10.47 17.99
N VAL A 184 10.78 -9.49 17.15
CA VAL A 184 11.68 -9.00 16.10
C VAL A 184 11.78 -7.50 16.23
N SER A 185 13.00 -7.00 16.23
CA SER A 185 13.31 -5.58 16.19
C SER A 185 14.33 -5.33 15.10
N ASP A 186 14.31 -4.14 14.53
CA ASP A 186 15.35 -3.67 13.65
C ASP A 186 16.33 -2.76 14.42
N PRO A 187 17.54 -2.53 13.87
CA PRO A 187 18.44 -1.53 14.41
C PRO A 187 17.86 -0.14 14.12
N ALA A 188 17.63 0.66 15.16
CA ALA A 188 17.04 1.99 15.03
C ALA A 188 17.66 2.81 13.88
N VAL A 189 16.81 3.40 13.04
CA VAL A 189 17.24 4.34 12.01
C VAL A 189 17.80 5.61 12.68
N ILE A 190 19.12 5.81 12.63
CA ILE A 190 19.74 7.08 13.06
C ILE A 190 19.45 8.13 11.99
N VAL A 191 18.38 8.91 12.18
CA VAL A 191 18.14 10.11 11.39
C VAL A 191 19.08 11.21 11.90
N LEU A 192 20.24 11.37 11.27
CA LEU A 192 21.08 12.54 11.55
C LEU A 192 20.30 13.81 11.18
N PRO A 193 20.27 14.85 12.03
CA PRO A 193 19.67 16.12 11.63
C PRO A 193 20.41 16.62 10.39
N ARG A 194 19.67 16.82 9.29
CA ARG A 194 20.20 17.53 8.12
C ARG A 194 20.60 18.92 8.61
N ASN A 195 21.90 19.18 8.73
CA ASN A 195 22.39 20.55 8.77
C ASN A 195 22.02 21.17 7.41
N LEU A 196 20.97 21.99 7.41
CA LEU A 196 20.66 22.86 6.29
C LEU A 196 21.85 23.85 6.15
N PRO A 197 22.45 24.01 4.96
CA PRO A 197 23.30 25.16 4.69
C PRO A 197 22.50 26.47 4.74
#